data_AF-A0A852PT90-F1
#
_entry.id   AF-A0A852PT90-F1
#
_cell.length_a   1.000
_cell.length_b   1.000
_cell.length_c   1.000
_cell.angle_alpha   90.00
_cell.angle_beta   90.00
_cell.angle_gamma   90.00
#
_symmetry.space_group_name_H-M   'P 1'
#
loop_
_entity.id
_entity.type
_entity.pdbx_description
1 polymer ?
#
loop_
_entity_poly.entity_id
_entity_poly.type
_entity_poly.pdbx_seq_one_letter_code
_entity_poly.pdbx_strand_id
1 'polypeptide(L)' 'MMIKQVNLPYQLIFVYDDGDQFIAGEYGTLREALQAKIRCKHEIGQTDILGRVLEVITVLKGGENETN' A
#
# COMPACT_ATOMS: atom_id res chain seq x y z
N MET A 1 -19.36 -4.10 17.98
CA MET A 1 -18.26 -5.00 17.60
C MET A 1 -17.06 -4.12 17.26
N MET A 2 -15.99 -4.18 18.05
CA MET A 2 -14.73 -3.56 17.64
C MET A 2 -14.15 -4.43 16.53
N ILE A 3 -14.15 -3.92 15.30
CA ILE A 3 -13.39 -4.51 14.20
C ILE A 3 -11.94 -4.36 14.65
N LYS A 4 -11.33 -5.46 15.10
CA LYS A 4 -9.89 -5.48 15.37
C LYS A 4 -9.24 -5.10 14.04
N GLN A 5 -8.80 -3.86 13.91
CA GLN A 5 -7.96 -3.45 12.80
C GLN A 5 -6.73 -4.36 12.92
N VAL A 6 -6.66 -5.34 12.03
CA VAL A 6 -5.56 -6.28 12.03
C VAL A 6 -4.39 -5.47 11.52
N ASN A 7 -3.68 -4.80 12.43
CA ASN A 7 -2.55 -3.94 12.11
C ASN A 7 -1.40 -4.86 11.68
N LEU A 8 -1.53 -5.35 10.44
CA LEU A 8 -0.58 -6.29 9.89
C LEU A 8 0.73 -5.54 9.62
N PRO A 9 1.88 -6.20 9.82
CA PRO A 9 3.17 -5.53 9.84
C PRO A 9 3.61 -5.03 8.47
N TYR A 10 2.87 -5.28 7.38
CA TYR A 10 3.20 -4.77 6.06
C TYR A 10 1.96 -4.17 5.39
N GLN A 11 2.09 -2.96 4.87
CA GLN A 11 1.04 -2.24 4.17
C GLN A 11 1.48 -1.97 2.73
N LEU A 12 0.62 -2.30 1.77
CA LEU A 12 0.77 -1.93 0.38
C LEU A 12 0.13 -0.56 0.17
N ILE A 13 0.93 0.40 -0.26
CA ILE A 13 0.53 1.79 -0.42
C ILE A 13 0.63 2.17 -1.90
N PHE A 14 -0.45 2.76 -2.39
CA PHE A 14 -0.56 3.35 -3.71
C PHE A 14 -0.31 4.85 -3.58
N VAL A 15 0.62 5.37 -4.36
CA VAL A 15 1.00 6.79 -4.38
C VAL A 15 0.62 7.34 -5.75
N TYR A 16 -0.23 8.36 -5.74
CA TYR A 16 -0.73 9.03 -6.93
C TYR A 16 0.11 10.28 -7.27
N ASP A 17 -0.07 10.81 -8.48
CA ASP A 17 0.66 11.95 -9.03
C ASP A 17 0.43 13.27 -8.28
N ASP A 18 -0.70 13.39 -7.59
CA ASP A 18 -1.02 14.50 -6.69
C ASP A 18 -0.36 14.37 -5.30
N GLY A 19 0.36 13.27 -5.07
CA GLY A 19 0.99 12.95 -3.79
C GLY A 19 0.06 12.24 -2.79
N ASP A 20 -1.19 11.95 -3.16
CA ASP A 20 -2.10 11.19 -2.30
C ASP A 20 -1.59 9.75 -2.11
N GLN A 21 -1.79 9.27 -0.89
CA GLN A 21 -1.43 7.91 -0.50
C GLN A 21 -2.66 7.12 -0.08
N PHE A 22 -2.80 5.92 -0.60
CA PHE A 22 -3.90 5.02 -0.29
C PHE A 22 -3.39 3.65 0.14
N ILE A 23 -3.89 3.13 1.26
CA ILE A 23 -3.57 1.77 1.73
C ILE A 23 -4.41 0.79 0.90
N ALA A 24 -3.79 0.18 -0.10
CA ALA A 24 -4.41 -0.81 -0.98
C ALA A 24 -4.59 -2.18 -0.29
N GLY A 25 -3.80 -2.46 0.76
CA GLY A 25 -3.99 -3.66 1.57
C GLY A 25 -2.94 -3.83 2.67
N GLU A 26 -3.26 -4.69 3.63
CA GLU A 26 -2.39 -5.02 4.76
C GLU A 26 -2.07 -6.53 4.75
N TYR A 27 -0.83 -6.90 5.06
CA TYR A 27 -0.27 -8.24 4.86
C TYR A 27 0.55 -8.71 6.05
N GLY A 28 0.37 -9.96 6.43
CA GLY A 28 1.07 -10.58 7.56
C GLY A 28 2.57 -10.76 7.31
N THR A 29 2.96 -10.92 6.05
CA THR A 29 4.35 -11.15 5.66
C THR A 29 4.81 -10.24 4.52
N LEU A 30 6.12 -9.93 4.51
CA LEU A 30 6.73 -9.16 3.42
C LEU A 30 6.54 -9.84 2.07
N ARG A 31 6.57 -11.18 2.03
CA ARG A 31 6.39 -11.95 0.80
C ARG A 31 5.02 -11.71 0.18
N GLU A 32 3.97 -11.70 0.98
CA GLU A 32 2.60 -11.44 0.51
C GLU A 32 2.47 -10.02 -0.01
N ALA A 33 3.00 -9.03 0.73
CA ALA A 33 2.98 -7.63 0.30
C ALA A 33 3.76 -7.41 -1.02
N LEU A 34 4.91 -8.05 -1.18
CA LEU A 34 5.69 -7.99 -2.42
C LEU A 34 4.98 -8.68 -3.59
N GLN A 35 4.33 -9.83 -3.34
CA GLN A 35 3.55 -10.51 -4.37
C GLN A 35 2.36 -9.65 -4.81
N ALA A 36 1.69 -8.98 -3.88
CA ALA A 36 0.63 -8.04 -4.19
C ALA A 36 1.14 -6.83 -5.00
N LYS A 37 2.29 -6.26 -4.62
CA LYS A 37 2.95 -5.21 -5.41
C LYS A 37 3.22 -5.64 -6.86
N ILE A 38 3.70 -6.86 -7.07
CA ILE A 38 3.96 -7.38 -8.42
C ILE A 38 2.67 -7.50 -9.22
N ARG A 39 1.58 -7.95 -8.58
CA ARG A 39 0.26 -8.05 -9.22
C ARG A 39 -0.27 -6.68 -9.63
N CYS A 40 -0.15 -5.68 -8.76
CA CYS A 40 -0.64 -4.32 -9.01
C CYS A 40 0.28 -3.49 -9.92
N LYS A 41 1.45 -4.01 -10.32
CA LYS A 41 2.40 -3.25 -11.16
C LYS A 41 1.80 -2.77 -12.49
N HIS A 42 0.83 -3.50 -13.04
CA HIS A 42 0.14 -3.11 -14.28
C HIS A 42 -0.79 -1.90 -14.10
N GLU A 43 -1.12 -1.54 -12.85
CA GLU A 43 -1.98 -0.40 -12.53
C GLU A 43 -1.17 0.91 -12.51
N ILE A 44 0.16 0.84 -12.45
CA ILE A 44 1.02 2.04 -12.52
C ILE A 44 0.85 2.71 -13.88
N GLY A 45 0.60 4.02 -13.86
CA GLY A 45 0.29 4.84 -15.03
C GLY A 45 -1.18 4.80 -15.44
N GLN A 46 -2.02 4.01 -14.77
CA GLN A 46 -3.47 4.03 -15.00
C GLN A 46 -4.12 5.15 -14.20
N THR A 47 -5.12 5.77 -14.81
CA THR A 47 -5.95 6.79 -14.19
C THR A 47 -7.08 6.13 -13.39
N ASP A 48 -7.23 6.52 -12.12
CA ASP A 48 -8.34 6.08 -11.28
C ASP A 48 -9.65 6.80 -11.61
N ILE A 49 -10.74 6.41 -10.93
CA ILE A 49 -12.07 7.01 -11.13
C ILE A 49 -12.14 8.51 -10.74
N LEU A 50 -11.16 9.01 -10.01
CA LEU A 50 -11.04 10.40 -9.58
C LEU A 50 -10.14 11.21 -10.52
N GLY A 51 -9.58 10.59 -11.57
CA GLY A 51 -8.69 11.26 -12.52
C GLY A 51 -7.23 11.28 -12.10
N ARG A 52 -6.85 10.59 -11.01
CA ARG A 52 -5.47 10.54 -10.50
C ARG A 52 -4.70 9.39 -11.14
N VAL A 53 -3.43 9.59 -11.42
CA VAL A 53 -2.56 8.56 -12.03
C VAL A 53 -1.75 7.87 -10.94
N LEU A 54 -1.84 6.54 -10.88
CA LEU A 54 -1.01 5.78 -9.94
C LEU A 54 0.47 5.86 -10.39
N GLU A 55 1.32 6.55 -9.64
CA GLU A 55 2.74 6.68 -9.96
C GLU A 55 3.57 5.54 -9.39
N VAL A 56 3.36 5.23 -8.11
CA VAL A 56 4.23 4.34 -7.36
C VAL A 56 3.43 3.41 -6.44
N ILE A 57 3.90 2.18 -6.35
CA ILE A 57 3.41 1.20 -5.38
C ILE A 57 4.54 0.87 -4.40
N THR A 58 4.31 1.15 -3.12
CA THR A 58 5.27 0.97 -2.04
C THR A 58 4.77 -0.06 -1.04
N VAL A 59 5.69 -0.78 -0.40
CA VAL A 59 5.37 -1.63 0.75
C VAL A 59 6.04 -1.00 1.96
N LEU A 60 5.25 -0.56 2.93
CA LEU A 60 5.75 -0.08 4.21
C LEU A 60 5.62 -1.18 5.26
N LYS A 61 6.60 -1.29 6.15
CA LYS A 61 6.48 -2.14 7.32
C LYS A 61 5.78 -1.33 8.41
N GLY A 62 4.57 -1.72 8.79
CA GLY A 62 3.86 -1.26 9.98
C GLY A 62 4.52 -1.81 11.24
N GLY A 63 5.74 -1.36 11.50
CA GLY A 63 6.44 -1.52 12.77
C GLY A 63 6.86 -0.13 13.20
N GLU A 64 6.58 0.20 14.46
CA GLU A 64 6.86 1.49 15.09
C GLU A 64 8.12 2.16 14.54
N ASN A 65 8.03 3.46 14.27
CA ASN A 65 9.19 4.33 14.09
C ASN A 65 10.30 3.83 15.02
N GLU A 66 11.42 3.35 14.46
CA GLU A 66 12.63 3.15 15.23
C GLU A 66 13.01 4.53 15.76
N THR A 67 12.58 4.79 16.99
CA THR A 67 13.05 5.91 17.78
C THR A 67 14.43 5.47 18.24
N ASN A 68 15.46 5.89 17.52
CA ASN A 68 16.83 5.91 18.02
C ASN A 68 17.61 7.06 17.39
#